data_AF-A0A941S0T9-F1
#
_entry.id   AF-A0A941S0T9-F1
#
_cell.length_a   1.000
_cell.length_b   1.000
_cell.length_c   1.000
_cell.angle_alpha   90.00
_cell.angle_beta   90.00
_cell.angle_gamma   90.00
#
_symmetry.space_group_name_H-M   'P 1'
#
loop_
_entity.id
_entity.type
_entity.pdbx_description
1 polymer ?
#
loop_
_entity_poly.entity_id
_entity_poly.type
_entity_poly.pdbx_seq_one_letter_code
_entity_poly.pdbx_strand_id
1 'polypeptide(L)'
;MEPTNIELLGTVLFVCAVLHTFSVKRFAAWAHRFPEGSVPENLLHFLSETEVIFGLWAAALFAIIMLVGGSIEKAVDYIESLDFTEAKFVVAVMMVAATRPVVSLA
;
A
#
# COMPACT_ATOMS: atom_id res chain seq x y z
N MET A 1 5.23 -29.64 2.58
CA MET A 1 5.30 -28.41 3.41
C MET A 1 3.91 -27.82 3.36
N GLU A 2 3.13 -27.95 4.42
CA GLU A 2 1.83 -27.28 4.49
C GLU A 2 2.09 -25.77 4.66
N PRO A 3 1.47 -24.89 3.86
CA PRO A 3 1.67 -23.46 3.99
C PRO A 3 1.23 -23.00 5.38
N THR A 4 2.01 -22.13 6.00
CA THR A 4 1.61 -21.53 7.28
C THR A 4 0.42 -20.59 7.05
N ASN A 5 -0.45 -20.46 8.06
CA ASN A 5 -1.61 -19.56 7.97
C ASN A 5 -1.20 -18.11 7.65
N ILE A 6 0.00 -17.70 8.07
CA ILE A 6 0.56 -16.37 7.81
C ILE A 6 0.99 -16.23 6.34
N GLU A 7 1.61 -17.25 5.74
CA GLU A 7 1.96 -17.24 4.31
C GLU A 7 0.72 -17.20 3.43
N LEU A 8 -0.33 -17.92 3.79
CA LEU A 8 -1.61 -17.88 3.07
C LEU A 8 -2.25 -16.49 3.16
N LEU A 9 -2.30 -15.91 4.36
CA LEU A 9 -2.78 -14.54 4.58
C LEU A 9 -1.96 -13.53 3.79
N GLY A 10 -0.63 -13.64 3.83
CA GLY A 10 0.28 -12.79 3.07
C GLY A 10 0.05 -12.89 1.56
N THR A 11 -0.18 -14.10 1.05
CA THR A 11 -0.47 -14.33 -0.37
C THR A 11 -1.80 -13.69 -0.79
N VAL A 12 -2.86 -13.88 0.01
CA VAL A 12 -4.16 -13.25 -0.26
C VAL A 12 -4.04 -11.73 -0.22
N LEU A 13 -3.34 -11.18 0.77
CA LEU A 13 -3.11 -9.74 0.90
C LEU A 13 -2.33 -9.18 -0.29
N PHE A 14 -1.30 -9.90 -0.74
CA PHE A 14 -0.51 -9.53 -1.90
C PHE A 14 -1.35 -9.50 -3.18
N VAL A 15 -2.18 -10.52 -3.42
CA VAL A 15 -3.11 -10.54 -4.57
C VAL A 15 -4.07 -9.35 -4.52
N CYS A 16 -4.64 -9.06 -3.35
CA CYS A 16 -5.51 -7.89 -3.18
C CYS A 16 -4.75 -6.57 -3.43
N ALA A 17 -3.50 -6.46 -2.98
CA ALA A 17 -2.66 -5.30 -3.23
C ALA A 17 -2.38 -5.10 -4.72
N VAL A 18 -2.02 -6.15 -5.44
CA VAL A 18 -1.79 -6.13 -6.89
C VAL A 18 -3.07 -5.72 -7.63
N LEU A 19 -4.22 -6.30 -7.27
CA LEU A 19 -5.51 -5.94 -7.85
C LEU A 19 -5.86 -4.47 -7.60
N HIS A 20 -5.58 -3.94 -6.41
CA HIS A 20 -5.76 -2.53 -6.09
C HIS A 20 -4.86 -1.64 -6.96
N THR A 21 -3.57 -1.96 -7.07
CA THR A 21 -2.60 -1.23 -7.92
C THR A 21 -3.07 -1.10 -9.37
N PHE A 22 -3.54 -2.19 -9.96
CA PHE A 22 -4.08 -2.16 -11.34
C PHE A 22 -5.44 -1.46 -11.45
N SER A 23 -6.17 -1.36 -10.35
CA SER A 23 -7.49 -0.72 -10.29
C SER A 23 -7.44 0.78 -10.04
N VAL A 24 -6.28 1.36 -9.72
CA VAL A 24 -6.06 2.81 -9.54
C VAL A 24 -6.78 3.67 -10.57
N LYS A 25 -6.60 3.36 -11.86
CA LYS A 25 -7.23 4.14 -12.95
C LYS A 25 -8.76 4.12 -12.88
N ARG A 26 -9.35 3.01 -12.40
CA ARG A 26 -10.80 2.90 -12.18
C ARG A 26 -11.24 3.73 -10.97
N PHE A 27 -10.47 3.72 -9.88
CA PHE A 27 -10.76 4.55 -8.71
C PHE A 27 -10.73 6.03 -9.05
N ALA A 28 -9.74 6.49 -9.81
CA ALA A 28 -9.68 7.87 -10.31
C ALA A 28 -10.91 8.21 -11.18
N ALA A 29 -11.29 7.32 -12.12
CA ALA A 29 -12.48 7.52 -12.95
C ALA A 29 -13.79 7.53 -12.14
N TRP A 30 -13.85 6.83 -11.01
CA TRP A 30 -14.99 6.87 -10.11
C TRP A 30 -15.00 8.12 -9.23
N ALA A 31 -13.83 8.64 -8.82
CA ALA A 31 -13.73 9.89 -8.06
C ALA A 31 -14.40 11.04 -8.81
N HIS A 32 -14.14 11.17 -10.12
CA HIS A 32 -14.75 12.21 -10.98
C HIS A 32 -16.27 12.13 -11.15
N ARG A 33 -16.93 11.07 -10.65
CA ARG A 33 -18.41 10.97 -10.66
C ARG A 33 -19.06 11.67 -9.45
N PHE A 34 -18.27 12.01 -8.44
CA PHE A 34 -18.74 12.67 -7.24
C PHE A 34 -18.54 14.19 -7.36
N PRO A 35 -19.32 15.00 -6.61
CA PRO A 35 -19.13 16.45 -6.57
C PRO A 35 -17.76 16.81 -6.03
N GLU A 36 -17.14 17.84 -6.61
CA GLU A 36 -15.86 18.39 -6.16
C GLU A 36 -15.93 18.82 -4.68
N GLY A 37 -14.97 18.36 -3.88
CA GLY A 37 -14.88 18.59 -2.44
C GLY A 37 -15.70 17.63 -1.58
N SER A 38 -16.35 16.62 -2.16
CA SER A 38 -17.10 15.63 -1.39
C SER A 38 -16.16 14.61 -0.72
N VAL A 39 -16.50 14.16 0.49
CA VAL A 39 -15.77 13.09 1.20
C VAL A 39 -15.51 11.84 0.33
N PRO A 40 -16.50 11.30 -0.43
CA PRO A 40 -16.26 10.13 -1.27
C PRO A 40 -15.32 10.39 -2.45
N GLU A 41 -15.33 11.59 -3.04
CA GLU A 41 -14.36 11.96 -4.08
C GLU A 41 -12.94 11.94 -3.54
N ASN A 42 -12.68 12.64 -2.43
CA ASN A 42 -11.35 12.71 -1.82
C ASN A 42 -10.83 11.33 -1.41
N LEU A 43 -11.70 10.47 -0.88
CA LEU A 43 -11.32 9.10 -0.51
C LEU A 43 -10.95 8.27 -1.76
N LEU A 44 -11.74 8.35 -2.83
CA LEU A 44 -11.47 7.62 -4.07
C LEU A 44 -10.24 8.16 -4.80
N HIS A 45 -10.02 9.46 -4.77
CA HIS A 45 -8.81 10.09 -5.31
C HIS A 45 -7.57 9.60 -4.54
N PHE A 46 -7.61 9.64 -3.21
CA PHE A 46 -6.55 9.13 -2.35
C PHE A 46 -6.26 7.64 -2.59
N LEU A 47 -7.31 6.80 -2.72
CA LEU A 47 -7.16 5.38 -3.07
C LEU A 47 -6.62 5.15 -4.50
N SER A 48 -6.72 6.15 -5.37
CA SER A 48 -6.15 6.08 -6.71
C SER A 48 -4.67 6.48 -6.76
N GLU A 49 -4.10 7.01 -5.69
CA GLU A 49 -2.66 7.33 -5.68
C GLU A 49 -1.83 6.07 -5.46
N THR A 50 -0.89 5.81 -6.37
CA THR A 50 0.00 4.65 -6.27
C THR A 50 0.91 4.69 -5.04
N GLU A 51 1.17 5.88 -4.49
CA GLU A 51 1.95 6.06 -3.26
C GLU A 51 1.19 5.58 -2.02
N VAL A 52 -0.12 5.82 -1.97
CA VAL A 52 -1.01 5.43 -0.88
C VAL A 52 -1.14 3.92 -0.77
N ILE A 53 -1.13 3.23 -1.90
CA ILE A 53 -1.26 1.76 -1.96
C ILE A 53 -0.18 1.08 -1.13
N PHE A 54 1.07 1.53 -1.21
CA PHE A 54 2.16 0.94 -0.43
C PHE A 54 1.90 1.05 1.09
N GLY A 55 1.59 2.25 1.56
CA GLY A 55 1.33 2.50 2.98
C GLY A 55 0.08 1.77 3.50
N LEU A 56 -1.00 1.78 2.72
CA LEU A 56 -2.27 1.14 3.07
C LEU A 56 -2.10 -0.37 3.29
N TRP A 57 -1.45 -1.08 2.35
CA TRP A 57 -1.28 -2.53 2.45
C TRP A 57 -0.22 -2.93 3.48
N ALA A 58 0.82 -2.11 3.68
CA ALA A 58 1.77 -2.30 4.78
C ALA A 58 1.07 -2.20 6.15
N ALA A 59 0.22 -1.20 6.34
CA ALA A 59 -0.58 -1.06 7.56
C ALA A 59 -1.58 -2.22 7.73
N ALA A 60 -2.22 -2.67 6.65
CA ALA A 60 -3.12 -3.81 6.68
C ALA A 60 -2.39 -5.11 7.08
N LEU A 61 -1.19 -5.35 6.53
CA LEU A 61 -0.36 -6.50 6.91
C LEU A 61 0.00 -6.46 8.39
N PHE A 62 0.48 -5.31 8.87
CA PHE A 62 0.82 -5.12 10.28
C PHE A 62 -0.38 -5.38 11.19
N ALA A 63 -1.56 -4.84 10.84
CA ALA A 63 -2.79 -5.03 11.61
C ALA A 63 -3.20 -6.51 11.66
N ILE A 64 -3.11 -7.24 10.54
CA ILE A 64 -3.45 -8.67 10.48
C ILE A 64 -2.50 -9.48 11.36
N ILE A 65 -1.20 -9.22 11.29
CA ILE A 65 -0.21 -9.96 12.10
C ILE A 65 -0.40 -9.65 13.58
N MET A 66 -0.71 -8.40 13.93
CA MET A 66 -1.05 -8.01 15.30
C MET A 66 -2.30 -8.75 15.80
N LEU A 67 -3.36 -8.84 14.98
CA LEU A 67 -4.61 -9.51 15.33
C LEU A 67 -4.43 -11.04 15.48
N VAL A 68 -3.66 -11.67 14.60
CA VAL A 68 -3.41 -13.12 14.62
C VAL A 68 -2.39 -13.50 15.70
N GLY A 69 -1.35 -12.68 15.89
CA GLY A 69 -0.27 -12.89 16.86
C GLY A 69 -0.64 -12.51 18.28
N GLY A 70 -1.68 -11.68 18.47
CA GLY A 70 -2.17 -11.22 19.77
C GLY A 70 -1.26 -10.25 20.51
N SER A 71 -0.12 -9.86 19.92
CA SER A 71 0.84 -8.91 20.49
C SER A 71 1.42 -8.02 19.40
N ILE A 72 1.65 -6.75 19.74
CA ILE A 72 2.35 -5.78 18.91
C ILE A 72 3.81 -6.22 18.70
N GLU A 73 4.45 -6.80 19.73
CA GLU A 73 5.85 -7.24 19.68
C GLU A 73 6.08 -8.27 18.58
N LYS A 74 5.17 -9.24 18.42
CA LYS A 74 5.26 -10.22 17.33
C LYS A 74 5.13 -9.60 15.94
N ALA A 75 4.33 -8.55 15.81
CA ALA A 75 4.17 -7.83 14.55
C ALA A 75 5.42 -7.00 14.22
N VAL A 76 6.03 -6.39 15.24
CA VAL A 76 7.31 -5.67 15.11
C VAL A 76 8.44 -6.65 14.76
N ASP A 77 8.60 -7.74 15.52
CA ASP A 77 9.62 -8.77 15.26
C ASP A 77 9.51 -9.34 13.83
N TYR A 78 8.29 -9.58 13.35
CA TYR A 78 8.07 -10.04 11.98
C TYR A 78 8.53 -8.98 10.97
N ILE A 79 8.15 -7.71 11.13
CA ILE A 79 8.60 -6.64 10.24
C ILE A 79 10.12 -6.48 10.30
N GLU A 80 10.73 -6.53 11.48
CA GLU A 80 12.19 -6.40 11.63
C GLU A 80 12.96 -7.57 11.02
N SER A 81 12.34 -8.75 10.90
CA SER A 81 12.94 -9.91 10.22
C SER A 81 12.99 -9.80 8.70
N LEU A 82 12.25 -8.86 8.09
CA LEU A 82 12.15 -8.71 6.64
C LEU A 82 13.18 -7.73 6.09
N ASP A 83 13.71 -8.04 4.90
CA ASP A 83 14.57 -7.12 4.17
C ASP A 83 13.74 -6.14 3.31
N PHE A 84 13.73 -4.87 3.73
CA PHE A 84 13.07 -3.79 3.02
C PHE A 84 14.03 -2.93 2.20
N THR A 85 15.27 -3.36 1.97
CA THR A 85 16.28 -2.54 1.26
C THR A 85 15.79 -2.10 -0.12
N GLU A 86 15.29 -3.04 -0.92
CA GLU A 86 14.76 -2.75 -2.26
C GLU A 86 13.50 -1.89 -2.19
N ALA A 87 12.56 -2.22 -1.30
CA ALA A 87 11.31 -1.47 -1.14
C ALA A 87 11.57 -0.01 -0.74
N LYS A 88 12.46 0.21 0.23
CA LYS A 88 12.88 1.56 0.68
C LYS A 88 13.55 2.33 -0.46
N PHE A 89 14.38 1.67 -1.25
CA PHE A 89 15.03 2.29 -2.41
C PHE A 89 14.01 2.76 -3.45
N VAL A 90 13.03 1.92 -3.80
CA VAL A 90 11.96 2.28 -4.75
C VAL A 90 11.17 3.49 -4.24
N VAL A 91 10.74 3.48 -2.98
CA VAL A 91 10.01 4.61 -2.37
C VAL A 91 10.83 5.89 -2.40
N ALA A 92 12.13 5.82 -2.07
CA ALA A 92 13.00 6.98 -2.09
C ALA A 92 13.15 7.58 -3.50
N VAL A 93 13.38 6.75 -4.52
CA VAL A 93 13.50 7.22 -5.91
C VAL A 93 12.19 7.77 -6.44
N MET A 94 11.04 7.14 -6.13
CA MET A 94 9.72 7.64 -6.51
C MET A 94 9.45 9.03 -5.89
N MET A 95 9.74 9.19 -4.59
CA MET A 95 9.57 10.47 -3.90
C MET A 95 10.45 11.57 -4.50
N VAL A 96 11.71 11.27 -4.80
CA VAL A 96 12.63 12.21 -5.46
C VAL A 96 12.14 12.55 -6.87
N ALA A 97 11.66 11.56 -7.63
CA ALA A 97 11.14 11.75 -8.98
C ALA A 97 9.87 12.64 -9.00
N ALA A 98 9.05 12.59 -7.95
CA ALA A 98 7.87 13.44 -7.80
C ALA A 98 8.20 14.91 -7.45
N THR A 99 9.46 15.24 -7.14
CA THR A 99 9.83 16.61 -6.77
C THR A 99 9.81 17.56 -7.97
N ARG A 100 9.40 18.82 -7.73
CA ARG A 100 9.30 19.87 -8.76
C ARG A 100 10.54 20.00 -9.65
N PRO A 101 11.79 19.98 -9.12
CA PRO A 101 12.97 20.09 -9.97
C PRO A 101 13.08 18.95 -11.00
N VAL A 102 12.81 17.70 -10.58
CA VAL A 102 12.89 16.53 -11.47
C VAL A 102 11.76 16.56 -12.49
N VAL A 103 10.53 16.83 -12.06
CA VAL A 103 9.37 16.94 -12.95
C VAL A 103 9.54 18.08 -13.95
N SER A 104 10.18 19.19 -13.58
CA SER A 104 10.41 20.32 -14.49
C SER A 104 11.47 20.07 -15.57
N LEU A 105 12.29 19.03 -15.40
CA LEU A 105 13.32 18.62 -16.36
C LEU A 105 12.82 17.55 -17.35
N ALA A 106 11.68 16.91 -17.05
CA ALA A 106 11.07 15.86 -17.87
C ALA A 106 10.10 16.43 -18.91
#